data_AF-A0A930DL04-F1
#
_entry.id   AF-A0A930DL04-F1
#
_cell.length_a   1.000
_cell.length_b   1.000
_cell.length_c   1.000
_cell.angle_alpha   90.00
_cell.angle_beta   90.00
_cell.angle_gamma   90.00
#
_symmetry.space_group_name_H-M   'P 1'
#
loop_
_entity.id
_entity.type
_entity.pdbx_description
1 polymer ?
#
loop_
_entity_poly.entity_id
_entity_poly.type
_entity_poly.pdbx_seq_one_letter_code
_entity_poly.pdbx_strand_id
1 'polypeptide(L)'
;MQNKSNLEHSVREKPWEEKRNPFNPNPISKLLVLLFLGFTIMNYLPFYGEWAVVLLFSVFFFLNGFRRTALFAPLVFAALCFIPGYSAQYFMPVPLRILFSFLYIFRLLFLPYLAGSFFMRTSDVGAILSSMDFLHIPQCISIPIAVMFRFFPAFTEEKKAIERAMKIRGIQTWNPMQNLLYVSIPLLIISANIAEDIAKAAECKCIENPVKKTRYNTVRLQIVDAVFLFSILLILGLSYFGVR
;
A
#
# COMPACT_ATOMS: atom_id res chain seq x y z
N MET A 1 -6.31 -42.67 23.08
CA MET A 1 -5.45 -42.73 21.87
C MET A 1 -5.70 -41.55 20.89
N GLN A 2 -6.16 -40.38 21.38
CA GLN A 2 -6.68 -39.29 20.52
C GLN A 2 -5.73 -38.08 20.43
N ASN A 3 -4.46 -38.25 20.80
CA ASN A 3 -3.55 -37.13 21.05
C ASN A 3 -2.16 -37.34 20.43
N LYS A 4 -2.11 -37.78 19.16
CA LYS A 4 -0.90 -37.70 18.32
C LYS A 4 -1.17 -36.91 17.05
N SER A 5 -2.32 -37.11 16.41
CA SER A 5 -2.75 -36.33 15.24
C SER A 5 -2.96 -34.84 15.53
N ASN A 6 -3.53 -34.48 16.70
CA ASN A 6 -3.70 -33.08 17.10
C ASN A 6 -2.37 -32.39 17.44
N LEU A 7 -1.40 -33.13 18.02
CA LEU A 7 -0.05 -32.61 18.30
C LEU A 7 0.75 -32.41 17.01
N GLU A 8 0.62 -33.30 16.03
CA GLU A 8 1.24 -33.12 14.72
C GLU A 8 0.63 -31.94 13.94
N HIS A 9 -0.66 -31.67 14.11
CA HIS A 9 -1.30 -30.49 13.53
C HIS A 9 -0.85 -29.19 14.21
N SER A 10 -0.73 -29.16 15.55
CA SER A 10 -0.24 -28.00 16.28
C SER A 10 1.25 -27.69 16.06
N VAL A 11 2.05 -28.69 15.69
CA VAL A 11 3.48 -28.49 15.33
C VAL A 11 3.64 -28.01 13.89
N ARG A 12 2.70 -28.33 12.98
CA ARG A 12 2.69 -27.80 11.60
C ARG A 12 2.19 -26.37 11.51
N GLU A 13 1.28 -25.97 12.40
CA GLU A 13 0.86 -24.58 12.52
C GLU A 13 1.98 -23.77 13.18
N LYS A 14 2.84 -23.18 12.35
CA LYS A 14 3.86 -22.27 12.84
C LYS A 14 3.17 -21.07 13.51
N PRO A 15 3.40 -20.79 14.82
CA PRO A 15 2.68 -19.74 15.55
C PRO A 15 2.96 -18.32 15.04
N TRP A 16 3.90 -18.19 14.10
CA TRP A 16 4.30 -16.97 13.43
C TRP A 16 3.86 -16.90 11.96
N GLU A 17 3.23 -17.94 11.42
CA GLU A 17 2.58 -17.87 10.10
C GLU A 17 1.29 -17.06 10.26
N GLU A 18 1.37 -15.79 9.86
CA GLU A 18 0.22 -14.92 9.70
C GLU A 18 -0.77 -15.59 8.73
N LYS A 19 -2.00 -15.87 9.19
CA LYS A 19 -3.06 -16.49 8.37
C LYS A 19 -3.41 -15.56 7.21
N ARG A 20 -2.69 -15.68 6.09
CA ARG A 20 -2.97 -14.90 4.88
C ARG A 20 -4.35 -15.29 4.36
N ASN A 21 -5.21 -14.29 4.19
CA ASN A 21 -6.50 -14.49 3.55
C ASN A 21 -6.25 -15.03 2.12
N PRO A 22 -6.77 -16.22 1.75
CA PRO A 22 -6.43 -16.87 0.49
C PRO A 22 -6.79 -16.04 -0.76
N PHE A 23 -7.68 -15.05 -0.62
CA PHE A 23 -8.13 -14.15 -1.69
C PHE A 23 -7.36 -12.83 -1.77
N ASN A 24 -6.31 -12.67 -0.97
CA ASN A 24 -5.52 -11.44 -0.95
C ASN A 24 -4.34 -11.55 -1.93
N PRO A 25 -4.32 -10.77 -3.03
CA PRO A 25 -3.20 -10.83 -3.97
C PRO A 25 -1.89 -10.36 -3.32
N ASN A 26 -0.78 -10.84 -3.84
CA ASN A 26 0.55 -10.44 -3.42
C ASN A 26 0.76 -8.93 -3.65
N PRO A 27 1.50 -8.26 -2.74
CA PRO A 27 1.80 -6.83 -2.85
C PRO A 27 2.45 -6.42 -4.18
N ILE A 28 3.31 -7.26 -4.76
CA ILE A 28 3.88 -7.00 -6.10
C ILE A 28 2.79 -6.90 -7.16
N SER A 29 1.88 -7.88 -7.22
CA SER A 29 0.82 -7.91 -8.23
C SER A 29 -0.09 -6.70 -8.11
N LYS A 30 -0.38 -6.26 -6.88
CA LYS A 30 -1.14 -5.03 -6.63
C LYS A 30 -0.39 -3.77 -7.05
N LEU A 31 0.91 -3.69 -6.79
CA LEU A 31 1.76 -2.57 -7.21
C LEU A 31 1.83 -2.49 -8.74
N LEU A 32 1.94 -3.65 -9.39
CA LEU A 32 1.96 -3.76 -10.84
C LEU A 32 0.61 -3.31 -11.45
N VAL A 33 -0.52 -3.74 -10.88
CA VAL A 33 -1.85 -3.24 -11.27
C VAL A 33 -2.00 -1.74 -11.03
N LEU A 34 -1.50 -1.22 -9.90
CA LEU A 34 -1.49 0.21 -9.61
C LEU A 34 -0.72 0.99 -10.69
N LEU A 35 0.44 0.48 -11.12
CA LEU A 35 1.23 1.10 -12.19
C LEU A 35 0.47 1.08 -13.53
N PHE A 36 -0.15 -0.05 -13.90
CA PHE A 36 -0.93 -0.14 -15.12
C PHE A 36 -2.15 0.79 -15.13
N LEU A 37 -2.86 0.91 -14.00
CA LEU A 37 -3.96 1.86 -13.85
C LEU A 37 -3.47 3.31 -13.77
N GLY A 38 -2.27 3.56 -13.26
CA GLY A 38 -1.63 4.87 -13.38
C GLY A 38 -1.44 5.28 -14.84
N PHE A 39 -1.07 4.33 -15.70
CA PHE A 39 -0.90 4.58 -17.14
C PHE A 39 -2.21 4.87 -17.89
N THR A 40 -3.37 4.50 -17.33
CA THR A 40 -4.67 4.86 -17.91
C THR A 40 -5.02 6.34 -17.74
N ILE A 41 -4.25 7.11 -16.95
CA ILE A 41 -4.38 8.58 -16.94
C ILE A 41 -3.92 9.17 -18.29
N MET A 42 -2.87 8.58 -18.88
CA MET A 42 -2.26 9.07 -20.12
C MET A 42 -2.95 8.52 -21.38
N ASN A 43 -3.62 7.37 -21.27
CA ASN A 43 -4.29 6.71 -22.38
C ASN A 43 -5.80 6.75 -22.20
N TYR A 44 -6.52 7.17 -23.23
CA TYR A 44 -7.98 7.21 -23.19
C TYR A 44 -8.56 5.79 -22.97
N LEU A 45 -9.28 5.62 -21.87
CA LEU A 45 -10.05 4.41 -21.61
C LEU A 45 -11.52 4.64 -22.03
N PRO A 46 -12.13 3.74 -22.82
CA PRO A 46 -13.54 3.84 -23.14
C PRO A 46 -14.39 3.66 -21.88
N PHE A 47 -15.58 4.24 -21.88
CA PHE A 47 -16.51 4.24 -20.75
C PHE A 47 -16.77 2.83 -20.17
N TYR A 48 -16.93 1.84 -21.03
CA TYR A 48 -17.14 0.44 -20.63
C TYR A 48 -15.93 -0.15 -19.88
N GLY A 49 -14.71 0.25 -20.25
CA GLY A 49 -13.47 -0.19 -19.60
C GLY A 49 -13.35 0.37 -18.17
N GLU A 50 -13.70 1.64 -17.96
CA GLU A 50 -13.69 2.25 -16.62
C GLU A 50 -14.64 1.51 -15.65
N TRP A 51 -15.86 1.22 -16.10
CA TRP A 51 -16.83 0.46 -15.31
C TRP A 51 -16.38 -0.98 -15.03
N ALA A 52 -15.80 -1.65 -16.03
CA ALA A 52 -15.28 -3.00 -15.85
C ALA A 52 -14.19 -3.05 -14.76
N VAL A 53 -13.27 -2.08 -14.75
CA VAL A 53 -12.23 -1.96 -13.70
C VAL A 53 -12.87 -1.73 -12.33
N VAL A 54 -13.80 -0.78 -12.21
CA VAL A 54 -14.44 -0.45 -10.93
C VAL A 54 -15.24 -1.63 -10.36
N LEU A 55 -15.99 -2.34 -11.22
CA LEU A 55 -16.73 -3.55 -10.82
C LEU A 55 -15.79 -4.67 -10.40
N LEU A 56 -14.68 -4.86 -11.11
CA LEU A 56 -13.67 -5.85 -10.76
C LEU A 56 -13.09 -5.57 -9.36
N PHE A 57 -12.67 -4.33 -9.09
CA PHE A 57 -12.21 -3.94 -7.75
C PHE A 57 -13.29 -4.11 -6.69
N SER A 58 -14.56 -3.80 -7.00
CA SER A 58 -15.69 -4.02 -6.08
C SER A 58 -15.80 -5.50 -5.67
N VAL A 59 -15.69 -6.43 -6.62
CA VAL A 59 -15.67 -7.88 -6.35
C VAL A 59 -14.48 -8.26 -5.46
N PHE A 60 -13.27 -7.77 -5.76
CA PHE A 60 -12.08 -8.05 -4.94
C PHE A 60 -12.18 -7.45 -3.53
N PHE A 61 -12.76 -6.27 -3.36
CA PHE A 61 -13.05 -5.69 -2.04
C PHE A 61 -14.08 -6.50 -1.26
N PHE A 62 -15.08 -7.06 -1.95
CA PHE A 62 -16.08 -7.93 -1.33
C PHE A 62 -15.47 -9.24 -0.83
N LEU A 63 -14.61 -9.88 -1.65
CA LEU A 63 -13.89 -11.11 -1.30
C LEU A 63 -12.92 -10.90 -0.12
N ASN A 64 -12.34 -9.71 0.02
CA ASN A 64 -11.46 -9.35 1.13
C ASN A 64 -12.22 -8.85 2.38
N GLY A 65 -13.55 -8.92 2.41
CA GLY A 65 -14.38 -8.61 3.59
C GLY A 65 -14.76 -7.13 3.76
N PHE A 66 -14.32 -6.23 2.87
CA PHE A 66 -14.60 -4.79 2.94
C PHE A 66 -15.91 -4.42 2.25
N ARG A 67 -17.04 -4.98 2.72
CA ARG A 67 -18.37 -4.84 2.08
C ARG A 67 -18.84 -3.41 1.88
N ARG A 68 -18.55 -2.51 2.83
CA ARG A 68 -18.89 -1.08 2.71
C ARG A 68 -18.18 -0.47 1.51
N THR A 69 -16.86 -0.64 1.42
CA THR A 69 -16.07 -0.06 0.33
C THR A 69 -16.39 -0.70 -1.02
N ALA A 70 -16.70 -2.00 -1.06
CA ALA A 70 -17.16 -2.68 -2.26
C ALA A 70 -18.45 -2.05 -2.84
N LEU A 71 -19.40 -1.65 -1.99
CA LEU A 71 -20.66 -1.03 -2.44
C LEU A 71 -20.52 0.47 -2.69
N PHE A 72 -19.77 1.19 -1.86
CA PHE A 72 -19.58 2.63 -2.02
C PHE A 72 -18.73 3.00 -3.24
N ALA A 73 -17.72 2.20 -3.60
CA ALA A 73 -16.85 2.49 -4.75
C ALA A 73 -17.60 2.66 -6.09
N PRO A 74 -18.45 1.71 -6.54
CA PRO A 74 -19.23 1.87 -7.76
C PRO A 74 -20.27 2.99 -7.65
N LEU A 75 -20.84 3.24 -6.46
CA LEU A 75 -21.79 4.32 -6.24
C LEU A 75 -21.15 5.71 -6.37
N VAL A 76 -19.95 5.88 -5.82
CA VAL A 76 -19.16 7.12 -5.99
C VAL A 76 -18.76 7.30 -7.45
N PHE A 77 -18.36 6.22 -8.14
CA PHE A 77 -18.05 6.27 -9.56
C PHE A 77 -19.27 6.63 -10.42
N ALA A 78 -20.45 6.08 -10.09
CA ALA A 78 -21.71 6.44 -10.72
C ALA A 78 -22.02 7.93 -10.56
N ALA A 79 -21.81 8.49 -9.35
CA ALA A 79 -21.96 9.92 -9.10
C ALA A 79 -21.01 10.77 -9.96
N LEU A 80 -19.75 10.35 -10.10
CA LEU A 80 -18.74 10.99 -10.97
C LEU A 80 -19.08 10.86 -12.46
N CYS A 81 -19.90 9.88 -12.85
CA CYS A 81 -20.33 9.72 -14.24
C CYS A 81 -21.36 10.77 -14.69
N PHE A 82 -22.11 11.39 -13.76
CA PHE A 82 -23.04 12.47 -14.08
C PHE A 82 -22.33 13.75 -14.56
N ILE A 83 -21.00 13.82 -14.48
CA ILE A 83 -20.21 14.92 -15.01
C ILE A 83 -20.30 14.92 -16.55
N PRO A 84 -20.76 16.02 -17.18
CA PRO A 84 -20.89 16.10 -18.62
C PRO A 84 -19.55 15.88 -19.31
N GLY A 85 -19.54 15.12 -20.40
CA GLY A 85 -18.34 14.86 -21.20
C GLY A 85 -17.76 16.14 -21.82
N TYR A 86 -16.51 16.09 -22.25
CA TYR A 86 -15.75 17.24 -22.76
C TYR A 86 -16.48 18.01 -23.90
N SER A 87 -17.21 17.28 -24.76
CA SER A 87 -18.03 17.86 -25.83
C SER A 87 -19.18 18.75 -25.33
N ALA A 88 -19.87 18.34 -24.25
CA ALA A 88 -20.95 19.11 -23.64
C ALA A 88 -20.42 20.30 -22.81
N GLN A 89 -19.21 20.19 -22.26
CA GLN A 89 -18.55 21.26 -21.50
C GLN A 89 -18.12 22.44 -22.38
N TYR A 90 -17.86 22.22 -23.67
CA TYR A 90 -17.44 23.28 -24.60
C TYR A 90 -18.53 24.33 -24.83
N PHE A 91 -19.81 23.93 -24.77
CA PHE A 91 -20.96 24.81 -24.96
C PHE A 91 -21.36 25.59 -23.70
N MET A 92 -20.75 25.30 -22.54
CA MET A 92 -21.08 25.92 -21.26
C MET A 92 -20.27 27.21 -21.00
N PRO A 93 -20.78 28.14 -20.18
CA PRO A 93 -20.04 29.33 -19.78
C PRO A 93 -18.74 28.97 -19.05
N VAL A 94 -17.72 29.80 -19.23
CA VAL A 94 -16.34 29.59 -18.74
C VAL A 94 -16.24 29.14 -17.26
N PRO A 95 -16.94 29.74 -16.28
CA PRO A 95 -16.82 29.29 -14.88
C PRO A 95 -17.32 27.85 -14.67
N LEU A 96 -18.41 27.45 -15.35
CA LEU A 96 -18.92 26.07 -15.27
C LEU A 96 -17.96 25.09 -15.95
N ARG A 97 -17.37 25.47 -17.09
CA ARG A 97 -16.38 24.63 -17.79
C ARG A 97 -15.16 24.31 -16.91
N ILE A 98 -14.64 25.30 -16.19
CA ILE A 98 -13.51 25.12 -15.28
C ILE A 98 -13.89 24.15 -14.15
N LEU A 99 -15.04 24.36 -13.50
CA LEU A 99 -15.53 23.48 -12.43
C LEU A 99 -15.67 22.03 -12.90
N PHE A 100 -16.33 21.78 -14.03
CA PHE A 100 -16.53 20.42 -14.54
C PHE A 100 -15.24 19.76 -15.04
N SER A 101 -14.27 20.52 -15.55
CA SER A 101 -12.92 19.99 -15.87
C SER A 101 -12.17 19.53 -14.62
N PHE A 102 -12.23 20.28 -13.51
CA PHE A 102 -11.64 19.84 -12.25
C PHE A 102 -12.29 18.54 -11.75
N LEU A 103 -13.62 18.43 -11.81
CA LEU A 103 -14.33 17.21 -11.44
C LEU A 103 -13.99 16.02 -12.36
N TYR A 104 -13.74 16.29 -13.65
CA TYR A 104 -13.31 15.26 -14.61
C TYR A 104 -11.92 14.70 -14.27
N ILE A 105 -10.98 15.54 -13.81
CA ILE A 105 -9.67 15.07 -13.32
C ILE A 105 -9.85 14.15 -12.09
N PHE A 106 -10.76 14.48 -11.18
CA PHE A 106 -11.06 13.60 -10.04
C PHE A 106 -11.59 12.23 -10.47
N ARG A 107 -12.43 12.19 -11.53
CA ARG A 107 -12.87 10.93 -12.13
C ARG A 107 -11.71 10.14 -12.70
N LEU A 108 -10.77 10.77 -13.38
CA LEU A 108 -9.59 10.10 -13.96
C LEU A 108 -8.64 9.56 -12.86
N LEU A 109 -8.47 10.31 -11.77
CA LEU A 109 -7.66 9.88 -10.61
C LEU A 109 -8.35 8.80 -9.76
N PHE A 110 -9.65 8.58 -9.92
CA PHE A 110 -10.41 7.63 -9.11
C PHE A 110 -9.94 6.18 -9.29
N LEU A 111 -9.55 5.76 -10.50
CA LEU A 111 -9.11 4.39 -10.79
C LEU A 111 -7.77 4.06 -10.08
N PRO A 112 -6.70 4.84 -10.25
CA PRO A 112 -5.46 4.66 -9.48
C PRO A 112 -5.68 4.81 -7.97
N TYR A 113 -6.57 5.72 -7.55
CA TYR A 113 -6.91 5.88 -6.14
C TYR A 113 -7.55 4.61 -5.56
N LEU A 114 -8.48 3.97 -6.29
CA LEU A 114 -9.12 2.74 -5.85
C LEU A 114 -8.11 1.59 -5.73
N ALA A 115 -7.20 1.47 -6.71
CA ALA A 115 -6.11 0.50 -6.69
C ALA A 115 -5.12 0.75 -5.53
N GLY A 116 -4.76 2.00 -5.28
CA GLY A 116 -3.89 2.39 -4.17
C GLY A 116 -4.54 2.15 -2.80
N SER A 117 -5.83 2.44 -2.68
CA SER A 117 -6.63 2.16 -1.48
C SER A 117 -6.71 0.65 -1.22
N PHE A 118 -6.88 -0.16 -2.28
CA PHE A 118 -6.83 -1.61 -2.19
C PHE A 118 -5.46 -2.08 -1.71
N PHE A 119 -4.37 -1.56 -2.29
CA PHE A 119 -3.00 -1.87 -1.86
C PHE A 119 -2.76 -1.55 -0.38
N MET A 120 -3.08 -0.34 0.08
CA MET A 120 -2.81 0.11 1.44
C MET A 120 -3.61 -0.66 2.50
N ARG A 121 -4.87 -1.02 2.20
CA ARG A 121 -5.75 -1.70 3.18
C ARG A 121 -5.51 -3.20 3.30
N THR A 122 -4.97 -3.82 2.25
CA THR A 122 -4.82 -5.27 2.17
C THR A 122 -3.37 -5.73 2.20
N SER A 123 -2.40 -4.82 2.26
CA SER A 123 -0.97 -5.16 2.23
C SER A 123 -0.31 -4.70 3.50
N ASP A 124 0.01 -5.66 4.37
CA ASP A 124 0.84 -5.40 5.53
C ASP A 124 2.27 -5.10 5.11
N VAL A 125 2.96 -4.29 5.92
CA VAL A 125 4.36 -3.92 5.65
C VAL A 125 5.25 -5.16 5.54
N GLY A 126 5.03 -6.17 6.39
CA GLY A 126 5.77 -7.43 6.32
C GLY A 126 5.56 -8.17 5.00
N ALA A 127 4.36 -8.10 4.43
CA ALA A 127 4.08 -8.67 3.12
C ALA A 127 4.81 -7.89 2.01
N ILE A 128 4.83 -6.55 2.08
CA ILE A 128 5.54 -5.70 1.11
C ILE A 128 7.03 -6.03 1.12
N LEU A 129 7.65 -6.07 2.30
CA LEU A 129 9.07 -6.39 2.45
C LEU A 129 9.41 -7.79 1.92
N SER A 130 8.59 -8.79 2.26
CA SER A 130 8.78 -10.16 1.76
C SER A 130 8.65 -10.25 0.23
N SER A 131 7.89 -9.32 -0.37
CA SER A 131 7.71 -9.22 -1.81
C SER A 131 8.88 -8.48 -2.48
N MET A 132 9.43 -7.44 -1.86
CA MET A 132 10.67 -6.78 -2.33
C MET A 132 11.82 -7.78 -2.49
N ASP A 133 11.93 -8.69 -1.54
CA ASP A 133 12.91 -9.76 -1.58
C ASP A 133 12.62 -10.85 -2.65
N PHE A 134 11.39 -10.94 -3.17
CA PHE A 134 11.05 -11.78 -4.32
C PHE A 134 11.42 -11.09 -5.64
N LEU A 135 11.31 -9.76 -5.69
CA LEU A 135 11.70 -8.94 -6.84
C LEU A 135 13.24 -8.82 -7.00
N HIS A 136 14.02 -9.57 -6.22
CA HIS A 136 15.49 -9.53 -6.20
C HIS A 136 16.07 -8.13 -5.96
N ILE A 137 15.38 -7.30 -5.17
CA ILE A 137 15.95 -6.03 -4.71
C ILE A 137 17.16 -6.34 -3.82
N PRO A 138 18.30 -5.63 -3.99
CA PRO A 138 19.51 -5.89 -3.23
C PRO A 138 19.25 -5.80 -1.71
N GLN A 139 19.82 -6.75 -0.97
CA GLN A 139 19.65 -6.83 0.49
C GLN A 139 20.12 -5.55 1.21
N CYS A 140 21.08 -4.83 0.63
CA CYS A 140 21.54 -3.53 1.10
C CYS A 140 20.42 -2.49 1.22
N ILE A 141 19.32 -2.65 0.46
CA ILE A 141 18.17 -1.74 0.48
C ILE A 141 17.01 -2.37 1.27
N SER A 142 16.72 -3.65 1.05
CA SER A 142 15.57 -4.32 1.69
C SER A 142 15.71 -4.37 3.22
N ILE A 143 16.90 -4.70 3.73
CA ILE A 143 17.14 -4.85 5.18
C ILE A 143 16.94 -3.52 5.93
N PRO A 144 17.55 -2.38 5.52
CA PRO A 144 17.28 -1.10 6.16
C PRO A 144 15.81 -0.69 6.13
N ILE A 145 15.09 -0.97 5.03
CA ILE A 145 13.66 -0.66 4.93
C ILE A 145 12.85 -1.49 5.94
N ALA A 146 13.17 -2.78 6.08
CA ALA A 146 12.56 -3.66 7.09
C ALA A 146 12.72 -3.08 8.51
N VAL A 147 13.94 -2.66 8.82
CA VAL A 147 14.32 -2.03 10.08
C VAL A 147 13.52 -0.74 10.26
N MET A 148 13.54 0.17 9.28
CA MET A 148 12.79 1.44 9.32
C MET A 148 11.32 1.22 9.68
N PHE A 149 10.62 0.30 9.02
CA PHE A 149 9.21 0.07 9.31
C PHE A 149 8.95 -0.53 10.70
N ARG A 150 9.88 -1.33 11.22
CA ARG A 150 9.76 -1.87 12.58
C ARG A 150 10.05 -0.80 13.64
N PHE A 151 10.96 0.13 13.37
CA PHE A 151 11.32 1.23 14.27
C PHE A 151 10.41 2.45 14.12
N PHE A 152 9.70 2.62 13.01
CA PHE A 152 8.84 3.77 12.76
C PHE A 152 7.72 3.96 13.82
N PRO A 153 7.04 2.89 14.30
CA PRO A 153 6.08 3.01 15.40
C PRO A 153 6.75 3.56 16.68
N ALA A 154 7.89 2.98 17.07
CA ALA A 154 8.64 3.39 18.25
C ALA A 154 9.14 4.85 18.12
N PHE A 155 9.67 5.23 16.95
CA PHE A 155 10.13 6.58 16.66
C PHE A 155 9.01 7.63 16.84
N THR A 156 7.79 7.29 16.40
CA THR A 156 6.62 8.16 16.59
C THR A 156 6.25 8.30 18.06
N GLU A 157 6.38 7.23 18.85
CA GLU A 157 6.15 7.24 20.29
C GLU A 157 7.22 8.04 21.04
N GLU A 158 8.49 7.91 20.67
CA GLU A 158 9.61 8.68 21.21
C GLU A 158 9.43 10.18 20.97
N LYS A 159 9.08 10.57 19.73
CA LYS A 159 8.74 11.96 19.41
C LYS A 159 7.63 12.49 20.34
N LYS A 160 6.54 11.74 20.49
CA LYS A 160 5.42 12.11 21.39
C LYS A 160 5.84 12.11 22.86
N ALA A 161 6.79 11.28 23.28
CA ALA A 161 7.31 11.27 24.64
C ALA A 161 8.15 12.51 24.92
N ILE A 162 9.00 12.93 23.98
CA ILE A 162 9.77 14.17 24.07
C ILE A 162 8.83 15.38 24.12
N GLU A 163 7.83 15.45 23.23
CA GLU A 163 6.83 16.53 23.24
C GLU A 163 6.10 16.61 24.60
N ARG A 164 5.72 15.48 25.18
CA ARG A 164 5.11 15.42 26.51
C ARG A 164 6.08 15.88 27.61
N ALA A 165 7.34 15.47 27.56
CA ALA A 165 8.35 15.88 28.53
C ALA A 165 8.61 17.40 28.48
N MET A 166 8.65 17.98 27.28
CA MET A 166 8.78 19.43 27.08
C MET A 166 7.58 20.19 27.67
N LYS A 167 6.36 19.66 27.49
CA LYS A 167 5.15 20.22 28.09
C LYS A 167 5.19 20.20 29.62
N ILE A 168 5.70 19.12 30.24
CA ILE A 168 5.87 19.03 31.70
C ILE A 168 6.87 20.07 32.21
N ARG A 169 7.94 20.34 31.44
CA ARG A 169 8.94 21.37 31.74
C ARG A 169 8.42 22.80 31.55
N GLY A 170 7.15 22.99 31.17
CA GLY A 170 6.56 24.30 30.93
C GLY A 170 7.00 24.95 29.61
N ILE A 171 7.72 24.22 28.75
CA ILE A 171 8.20 24.72 27.46
C ILE A 171 7.11 24.46 26.43
N GLN A 172 6.14 25.36 26.36
CA GLN A 172 5.09 25.33 25.35
C GLN A 172 5.39 26.38 24.28
N THR A 173 5.98 25.94 23.18
CA THR A 173 6.40 26.86 22.13
C THR A 173 5.30 27.05 21.09
N TRP A 174 4.78 28.27 20.98
CA TRP A 174 3.83 28.62 19.93
C TRP A 174 4.50 28.76 18.56
N ASN A 175 5.82 28.95 18.56
CA ASN A 175 6.62 29.07 17.35
C ASN A 175 6.98 27.68 16.80
N PRO A 176 6.58 27.34 15.56
CA PRO A 176 6.85 26.03 14.98
C PRO A 176 8.35 25.77 14.80
N MET A 177 9.15 26.81 14.54
CA MET A 177 10.59 26.68 14.34
C MET A 177 11.34 26.29 15.63
N GLN A 178 10.96 26.90 16.76
CA GLN A 178 11.56 26.57 18.04
C GLN A 178 11.11 25.19 18.53
N ASN A 179 9.83 24.83 18.32
CA ASN A 179 9.34 23.48 18.62
C ASN A 179 10.10 22.41 17.81
N LEU A 180 10.35 22.66 16.52
CA LEU A 180 11.15 21.76 15.69
C LEU A 180 12.56 21.58 16.28
N LEU A 181 13.23 22.67 16.66
CA LEU A 181 14.59 22.60 17.22
C LEU A 181 14.62 21.79 18.53
N TYR A 182 13.71 22.08 19.45
CA TYR A 182 13.67 21.43 20.76
C TYR A 182 13.29 19.95 20.72
N VAL A 183 12.46 19.53 19.76
CA VAL A 183 12.08 18.12 19.60
C VAL A 183 13.10 17.37 18.75
N SER A 184 13.62 17.99 17.68
CA SER A 184 14.53 17.32 16.73
C SER A 184 15.91 17.05 17.31
N ILE A 185 16.52 17.96 18.08
CA ILE A 185 17.88 17.74 18.62
C ILE A 185 17.93 16.50 19.53
N PRO A 186 17.08 16.37 20.57
CA PRO A 186 17.09 15.18 21.43
C PRO A 186 16.73 13.91 20.65
N LEU A 187 15.76 14.01 19.73
CA LEU A 187 15.34 12.87 18.90
C LEU A 187 16.47 12.39 17.99
N LEU A 188 17.28 13.30 17.45
CA LEU A 188 18.44 12.97 16.62
C LEU A 188 19.51 12.25 17.43
N ILE A 189 19.81 12.72 18.65
CA ILE A 189 20.77 12.07 19.55
C ILE A 189 20.29 10.65 19.90
N ILE A 190 19.02 10.48 20.26
CA ILE A 190 18.44 9.17 20.58
C ILE A 190 18.49 8.26 19.35
N SER A 191 18.11 8.76 18.18
CA SER A 191 18.11 7.98 16.93
C SER A 191 19.53 7.54 16.53
N ALA A 192 20.54 8.38 16.74
CA ALA A 192 21.94 8.04 16.48
C ALA A 192 22.43 6.90 17.39
N ASN A 193 22.12 6.98 18.68
CA ASN A 193 22.45 5.91 19.64
C ASN A 193 21.75 4.59 19.27
N ILE A 194 20.46 4.64 18.94
CA ILE A 194 19.70 3.44 18.50
C ILE A 194 20.30 2.85 17.22
N ALA A 195 20.68 3.69 16.26
CA ALA A 195 21.30 3.22 15.03
C ALA A 195 22.64 2.50 15.31
N GLU A 196 23.46 3.04 16.22
CA GLU A 196 24.70 2.40 16.65
C GLU A 196 24.45 1.06 17.34
N ASP A 197 23.46 0.97 18.21
CA ASP A 197 23.07 -0.28 18.88
C ASP A 197 22.55 -1.34 17.90
N ILE A 198 21.78 -0.92 16.89
CA ILE A 198 21.32 -1.81 15.80
C ILE A 198 22.50 -2.30 14.97
N ALA A 199 23.48 -1.43 14.67
CA ALA A 199 24.68 -1.80 13.92
C ALA A 199 25.51 -2.83 14.70
N LYS A 200 25.79 -2.58 15.99
CA LYS A 200 26.47 -3.54 16.88
C LYS A 200 25.73 -4.88 16.93
N ALA A 201 24.40 -4.85 17.07
CA ALA A 201 23.59 -6.07 17.09
C ALA A 201 23.58 -6.80 15.74
N ALA A 202 23.65 -6.07 14.63
CA ALA A 202 23.72 -6.63 13.28
C ALA A 202 25.07 -7.33 13.01
N GLU A 203 26.18 -6.73 13.45
CA GLU A 203 27.51 -7.32 13.40
C GLU A 203 27.59 -8.61 14.23
N CYS A 204 27.09 -8.57 15.48
CA CYS A 204 27.01 -9.75 16.36
C CYS A 204 26.16 -10.88 15.75
N LYS A 205 25.14 -10.54 14.95
CA LYS A 205 24.29 -11.52 14.22
C LYS A 205 24.88 -11.94 12.88
N CYS A 206 26.06 -11.44 12.53
CA CYS A 206 26.77 -11.74 11.29
C CYS A 206 25.88 -11.51 10.04
N ILE A 207 25.17 -10.38 10.00
CA ILE A 207 24.27 -10.04 8.87
C ILE A 207 25.05 -9.98 7.54
N GLU A 208 26.33 -9.64 7.58
CA GLU A 208 27.21 -9.54 6.41
C GLU A 208 27.79 -10.88 5.93
N ASN A 209 27.50 -11.99 6.61
CA ASN A 209 28.01 -13.30 6.21
C ASN A 209 27.60 -13.65 4.76
N PRO A 210 28.55 -14.00 3.87
CA PRO A 210 28.25 -14.38 2.47
C PRO A 210 27.50 -15.72 2.33
N VAL A 211 27.18 -16.39 3.44
CA VAL A 211 26.41 -17.65 3.44
C VAL A 211 24.95 -17.41 3.02
N LYS A 212 24.38 -18.39 2.31
CA LYS A 212 22.98 -18.38 1.88
C LYS A 212 22.04 -18.21 3.08
N LYS A 213 21.36 -17.06 3.14
CA LYS A 213 20.42 -16.72 4.20
C LYS A 213 19.10 -17.50 4.03
N THR A 214 18.58 -18.05 5.13
CA THR A 214 17.28 -18.74 5.17
C THR A 214 16.17 -17.74 5.51
N ARG A 215 15.06 -17.75 4.77
CA ARG A 215 13.98 -16.76 4.93
C ARG A 215 12.83 -17.30 5.77
N TYR A 216 12.34 -16.48 6.68
CA TYR A 216 11.24 -16.82 7.59
C TYR A 216 9.86 -16.74 6.93
N ASN A 217 9.62 -15.70 6.13
CA ASN A 217 8.38 -15.49 5.38
C ASN A 217 8.66 -15.66 3.89
N THR A 218 8.15 -16.73 3.28
CA THR A 218 8.30 -16.97 1.85
C THR A 218 7.05 -16.47 1.13
N VAL A 219 7.22 -15.49 0.23
CA VAL A 219 6.17 -15.13 -0.73
C VAL A 219 6.14 -16.19 -1.81
N ARG A 220 4.96 -16.78 -2.02
CA ARG A 220 4.68 -17.65 -3.17
C ARG A 220 3.64 -16.94 -4.02
N LEU A 221 3.84 -16.96 -5.33
CA LEU A 221 2.81 -16.50 -6.27
C LEU A 221 1.61 -17.44 -6.15
N GLN A 222 0.45 -16.88 -5.83
CA GLN A 222 -0.80 -17.60 -5.73
C GLN A 222 -1.57 -17.50 -7.05
N ILE A 223 -2.43 -18.48 -7.33
CA ILE A 223 -3.28 -18.47 -8.53
C ILE A 223 -4.15 -17.20 -8.59
N VAL A 224 -4.55 -16.67 -7.43
CA VAL A 224 -5.30 -15.41 -7.31
C VAL A 224 -4.52 -14.22 -7.88
N ASP A 225 -3.20 -14.21 -7.78
CA ASP A 225 -2.36 -13.15 -8.36
C ASP A 225 -2.42 -13.15 -9.88
N ALA A 226 -2.35 -14.35 -10.47
CA ALA A 226 -2.41 -14.53 -11.90
C ALA A 226 -3.79 -14.15 -12.44
N VAL A 227 -4.86 -14.56 -11.76
CA VAL A 227 -6.24 -14.19 -12.13
C VAL A 227 -6.43 -12.67 -12.04
N PHE A 228 -5.95 -12.03 -10.96
CA PHE A 228 -6.07 -10.59 -10.79
C PHE A 228 -5.31 -9.82 -11.88
N LEU A 229 -4.05 -10.15 -12.13
CA LEU A 229 -3.24 -9.50 -13.18
C LEU A 229 -3.83 -9.73 -14.57
N PHE A 230 -4.21 -10.97 -14.89
CA PHE A 230 -4.77 -11.32 -16.18
C PHE A 230 -6.09 -10.60 -16.45
N SER A 231 -6.97 -10.50 -15.44
CA SER A 231 -8.25 -9.81 -15.57
C SER A 231 -8.10 -8.32 -15.89
N ILE A 232 -7.16 -7.63 -15.23
CA ILE A 232 -6.85 -6.22 -15.52
C ILE A 232 -6.25 -6.08 -16.92
N LEU A 233 -5.28 -6.93 -17.27
CA LEU A 233 -4.62 -6.86 -18.56
C LEU A 233 -5.58 -7.14 -19.72
N LEU A 234 -6.53 -8.07 -19.53
CA LEU A 234 -7.58 -8.35 -20.49
C LEU A 234 -8.52 -7.16 -20.66
N ILE A 235 -8.95 -6.49 -19.58
CA ILE A 235 -9.80 -5.29 -19.67
C ILE A 235 -9.07 -4.17 -20.40
N LEU A 236 -7.79 -3.93 -20.08
CA LEU A 236 -6.97 -2.91 -20.73
C LEU A 236 -6.72 -3.24 -22.21
N GLY A 237 -6.42 -4.51 -22.52
CA GLY A 237 -6.19 -4.99 -23.88
C GLY A 237 -7.44 -4.87 -24.76
N LEU A 238 -8.61 -5.29 -24.26
CA LEU A 238 -9.89 -5.12 -24.96
C LEU A 238 -10.24 -3.66 -25.15
N SER A 239 -9.98 -2.83 -24.14
CA SER A 239 -10.19 -1.38 -24.22
C SER A 239 -9.29 -0.72 -25.28
N TYR A 240 -8.04 -1.16 -25.39
CA TYR A 240 -7.10 -0.64 -26.38
C TYR A 240 -7.42 -1.12 -27.81
N PHE A 241 -7.81 -2.39 -27.96
CA PHE A 241 -8.15 -2.96 -29.27
C PHE A 241 -9.53 -2.50 -29.78
N GLY A 242 -10.49 -2.25 -28.89
CA GLY A 242 -11.82 -1.76 -29.26
C GLY A 242 -11.91 -0.26 -29.54
N VAL A 243 -10.84 0.51 -29.26
CA VAL A 243 -10.74 1.95 -29.56
C VAL A 243 -10.05 2.21 -30.91
N ARG A 244 -9.39 1.20 -31.48
CA ARG A 244 -8.68 1.30 -32.77
C ARG A 244 -9.55 0.82 -33.92
#